data_AF-E8KIL1-F1
#
_entry.id   AF-E8KIL1-F1
#
_cell.length_a   1.000
_cell.length_b   1.000
_cell.length_c   1.000
_cell.angle_alpha   90.00
_cell.angle_beta   90.00
_cell.angle_gamma   90.00
#
_symmetry.space_group_name_H-M   'P 1'
#
loop_
_entity.id
_entity.type
_entity.pdbx_description
1 polymer ?
#
loop_
_entity_poly.entity_id
_entity_poly.type
_entity_poly.pdbx_seq_one_letter_code
_entity_poly.pdbx_strand_id
1 'polypeptide(L)'
;MQAQSQNKAYYRGNRNYFVFSGYFFTYFFIMATCYPFLGIWLGDINGLTGEERGIVFAAMSFFALCFQPIFGYVADKLGVKKHMLWVVAIALLFYAPFFIYIFAPMLKTNIWMGAIVGGIYMGFVFSGGAGASEAYVERVSRQSNFEYGRARMFGMMGWGICASIAGILYSKDPDSVFWLGSAGAVVLLVLVALAKPEQNSTASVMAQLGANTNPVSLKQAFKLFKLPRFWALLAYVVGVACTYDIFDQQFGNFFNTFFDSKEEGIEMFGYVTTMGEFLNAAIMFFVPLVINRMGAKMPY
;
A
#
# COMPACT_ATOMS: atom_id res chain seq x y z
N MET A 1 -30.40 18.71 0.27
CA MET A 1 -29.70 19.13 -0.97
C MET A 1 -28.73 20.31 -0.76
N GLN A 2 -28.95 21.24 0.18
CA GLN A 2 -28.00 22.35 0.42
C GLN A 2 -26.65 21.93 1.05
N ALA A 3 -26.62 20.96 1.97
CA ALA A 3 -25.38 20.47 2.61
C ALA A 3 -24.41 19.74 1.65
N GLN A 4 -24.92 19.07 0.61
CA GLN A 4 -24.08 18.45 -0.44
C GLN A 4 -23.46 19.49 -1.39
N SER A 5 -24.11 20.66 -1.57
CA SER A 5 -23.60 21.73 -2.44
C SER A 5 -22.45 22.52 -1.80
N GLN A 6 -22.53 22.81 -0.49
CA GLN A 6 -21.44 23.45 0.26
C GLN A 6 -20.21 22.54 0.38
N ASN A 7 -20.39 21.24 0.59
CA ASN A 7 -19.29 20.28 0.60
C ASN A 7 -18.56 20.24 -0.76
N LYS A 8 -19.28 20.13 -1.88
CA LYS A 8 -18.67 20.09 -3.23
C LYS A 8 -17.83 21.32 -3.57
N ALA A 9 -18.19 22.51 -3.08
CA ALA A 9 -17.43 23.74 -3.31
C ALA A 9 -16.13 23.80 -2.47
N TYR A 10 -16.14 23.22 -1.27
CA TYR A 10 -14.98 23.17 -0.37
C TYR A 10 -13.89 22.20 -0.86
N TYR A 11 -14.28 21.05 -1.43
CA TYR A 11 -13.33 20.07 -2.00
C TYR A 11 -12.56 20.61 -3.21
N ARG A 12 -13.19 21.41 -4.09
CA ARG A 12 -12.52 22.01 -5.26
C ARG A 12 -11.51 23.10 -4.90
N GLY A 13 -11.65 23.72 -3.72
CA GLY A 13 -10.75 24.78 -3.23
C GLY A 13 -9.60 24.30 -2.34
N ASN A 14 -9.65 23.06 -1.83
CA ASN A 14 -8.66 22.57 -0.89
C ASN A 14 -7.45 21.95 -1.61
N ARG A 15 -6.39 22.75 -1.79
CA ARG A 15 -5.13 22.33 -2.42
C ARG A 15 -4.54 21.07 -1.77
N ASN A 16 -4.71 20.89 -0.46
CA ASN A 16 -4.20 19.71 0.24
C ASN A 16 -4.94 18.44 -0.17
N TYR A 17 -6.25 18.50 -0.44
CA TYR A 17 -7.02 17.35 -0.91
C TYR A 17 -6.46 16.80 -2.24
N PHE A 18 -6.19 17.67 -3.21
CA PHE A 18 -5.63 17.26 -4.51
C PHE A 18 -4.20 16.75 -4.38
N VAL A 19 -3.36 17.39 -3.54
CA VAL A 19 -1.98 16.94 -3.35
C VAL A 19 -1.91 15.57 -2.67
N PHE A 20 -2.71 15.33 -1.63
CA PHE A 20 -2.73 14.02 -0.95
C PHE A 20 -3.46 12.94 -1.76
N SER A 21 -4.47 13.30 -2.54
CA SER A 21 -5.09 12.36 -3.49
C SER A 21 -4.11 11.97 -4.61
N GLY A 22 -3.35 12.95 -5.13
CA GLY A 22 -2.26 12.69 -6.08
C GLY A 22 -1.12 11.87 -5.46
N TYR A 23 -0.81 12.10 -4.18
CA TYR A 23 0.16 11.29 -3.44
C TYR A 23 -0.30 9.84 -3.38
N PHE A 24 -1.55 9.56 -2.97
CA PHE A 24 -2.07 8.20 -2.93
C PHE A 24 -2.12 7.56 -4.31
N PHE A 25 -2.57 8.30 -5.32
CA PHE A 25 -2.55 7.85 -6.71
C PHE A 25 -1.16 7.37 -7.10
N THR A 26 -0.15 8.22 -6.90
CA THR A 26 1.23 7.94 -7.30
C THR A 26 1.86 6.84 -6.45
N TYR A 27 1.57 6.82 -5.15
CA TYR A 27 2.11 5.80 -4.24
C TYR A 27 1.58 4.40 -4.58
N PHE A 28 0.27 4.27 -4.77
CA PHE A 28 -0.36 3.01 -5.16
C PHE A 28 0.00 2.60 -6.59
N PHE A 29 0.22 3.59 -7.48
CA PHE A 29 0.77 3.34 -8.81
C PHE A 29 2.13 2.65 -8.71
N ILE A 30 3.07 3.14 -7.88
CA ILE A 30 4.38 2.50 -7.71
C ILE A 30 4.27 1.13 -7.01
N MET A 31 3.31 0.95 -6.10
CA MET A 31 3.06 -0.37 -5.51
C MET A 31 2.59 -1.39 -6.55
N ALA A 32 1.73 -0.96 -7.47
CA ALA A 32 1.17 -1.79 -8.53
C ALA A 32 2.19 -2.21 -9.60
N THR A 33 3.29 -1.46 -9.78
CA THR A 33 4.41 -1.93 -10.63
C THR A 33 5.09 -3.16 -10.03
N CYS A 34 5.04 -3.31 -8.70
CA CYS A 34 5.73 -4.37 -7.97
C CYS A 34 4.83 -5.53 -7.59
N TYR A 35 3.81 -5.31 -6.76
CA TYR A 35 3.10 -6.37 -6.05
C TYR A 35 2.50 -7.46 -6.96
N PRO A 36 1.70 -7.10 -7.99
CA PRO A 36 1.06 -8.11 -8.83
C PRO A 36 2.07 -8.91 -9.65
N PHE A 37 3.16 -8.25 -10.08
CA PHE A 37 4.13 -8.82 -11.00
C PHE A 37 5.35 -9.41 -10.32
N LEU A 38 5.57 -9.20 -9.02
CA LEU A 38 6.76 -9.66 -8.32
C LEU A 38 6.90 -11.19 -8.36
N GLY A 39 5.78 -11.90 -8.18
CA GLY A 39 5.77 -13.37 -8.27
C GLY A 39 6.18 -13.87 -9.65
N ILE A 40 5.73 -13.16 -10.70
CA ILE A 40 6.05 -13.43 -12.11
C ILE A 40 7.51 -13.07 -12.37
N TRP A 41 8.00 -11.94 -11.86
CA TRP A 41 9.39 -11.50 -11.98
C TRP A 41 10.38 -12.54 -11.50
N LEU A 42 10.13 -13.03 -10.28
CA LEU A 42 11.02 -13.96 -9.62
C LEU A 42 11.05 -15.29 -10.38
N GLY A 43 9.90 -15.74 -10.87
CA GLY A 43 9.79 -16.99 -11.62
C GLY A 43 10.36 -16.89 -13.04
N ASP A 44 9.82 -16.02 -13.88
CA ASP A 44 10.09 -16.01 -15.31
C ASP A 44 11.42 -15.36 -15.69
N ILE A 45 11.87 -14.33 -14.95
CA ILE A 45 13.08 -13.56 -15.32
C ILE A 45 14.29 -13.99 -14.52
N ASN A 46 14.11 -14.32 -13.24
CA ASN A 46 15.19 -14.80 -12.39
C ASN A 46 15.28 -16.33 -12.33
N GLY A 47 14.34 -17.06 -12.93
CA GLY A 47 14.36 -18.52 -13.01
C GLY A 47 14.18 -19.20 -11.65
N LEU A 48 13.66 -18.49 -10.64
CA LEU A 48 13.54 -19.01 -9.29
C LEU A 48 12.44 -20.07 -9.21
N THR A 49 12.74 -21.14 -8.50
CA THR A 49 11.77 -22.21 -8.20
C THR A 49 10.65 -21.69 -7.29
N GLY A 50 9.56 -22.47 -7.16
CA GLY A 50 8.46 -22.13 -6.26
C GLY A 50 8.90 -21.96 -4.79
N GLU A 51 9.86 -22.78 -4.35
CA GLU A 51 10.41 -22.73 -2.99
C GLU A 51 11.19 -21.43 -2.74
N GLU A 52 12.07 -21.05 -3.65
CA GLU A 52 12.91 -19.86 -3.51
C GLU A 52 12.07 -18.58 -3.53
N ARG A 53 11.01 -18.55 -4.35
CA ARG A 53 10.00 -17.48 -4.31
C ARG A 53 9.32 -17.40 -2.95
N GLY A 54 8.92 -18.55 -2.39
CA GLY A 54 8.34 -18.63 -1.05
C GLY A 54 9.25 -18.04 0.03
N ILE A 55 10.56 -18.32 -0.05
CA ILE A 55 11.57 -17.75 0.87
C ILE A 55 11.61 -16.22 0.77
N VAL A 56 11.58 -15.67 -0.44
CA VAL A 56 11.58 -14.20 -0.66
C VAL A 56 10.31 -13.56 -0.09
N PHE A 57 9.13 -14.12 -0.39
CA PHE A 57 7.86 -13.60 0.15
C PHE A 57 7.76 -13.74 1.68
N ALA A 58 8.30 -14.83 2.24
CA ALA A 58 8.39 -15.01 3.69
C ALA A 58 9.31 -13.98 4.34
N ALA A 59 10.47 -13.70 3.75
CA ALA A 59 11.38 -12.67 4.23
C ALA A 59 10.73 -11.27 4.17
N MET A 60 10.04 -10.95 3.06
CA MET A 60 9.26 -9.70 2.94
C MET A 60 8.23 -9.57 4.06
N SER A 61 7.47 -10.64 4.32
CA SER A 61 6.46 -10.67 5.37
C SER A 61 7.06 -10.54 6.77
N PHE A 62 8.21 -11.18 7.03
CA PHE A 62 8.93 -11.07 8.28
C PHE A 62 9.41 -9.64 8.55
N PHE A 63 10.06 -9.00 7.58
CA PHE A 63 10.51 -7.61 7.74
C PHE A 63 9.34 -6.62 7.79
N ALA A 64 8.27 -6.86 7.04
CA ALA A 64 7.03 -6.09 7.15
C ALA A 64 6.49 -6.12 8.58
N LEU A 65 6.42 -7.30 9.20
CA LEU A 65 5.99 -7.48 10.59
C LEU A 65 6.88 -6.72 11.59
N CYS A 66 8.20 -6.70 11.35
CA CYS A 66 9.14 -5.93 12.19
C CYS A 66 9.00 -4.42 12.00
N PHE A 67 8.82 -3.95 10.76
CA PHE A 67 8.78 -2.52 10.44
C PHE A 67 7.44 -1.89 10.78
N GLN A 68 6.32 -2.59 10.65
CA GLN A 68 4.98 -2.03 10.93
C GLN A 68 4.86 -1.38 12.33
N PRO A 69 5.26 -2.02 13.45
CA PRO A 69 5.26 -1.40 14.77
C PRO A 69 6.23 -0.21 14.88
N ILE A 70 7.41 -0.30 14.27
CA ILE A 70 8.42 0.76 14.30
C ILE A 70 7.89 2.00 13.59
N PHE A 71 7.36 1.83 12.38
CA PHE A 71 6.74 2.91 11.61
C PHE A 71 5.49 3.46 12.29
N GLY A 72 4.67 2.62 12.94
CA GLY A 72 3.54 3.09 13.75
C GLY A 72 3.99 4.01 14.88
N TYR A 73 4.99 3.59 15.66
CA TYR A 73 5.56 4.41 16.74
C TYR A 73 6.21 5.70 16.22
N VAL A 74 6.98 5.61 15.13
CA VAL A 74 7.64 6.77 14.51
C VAL A 74 6.61 7.74 13.94
N ALA A 75 5.54 7.23 13.30
CA ALA A 75 4.43 8.04 12.81
C ALA A 75 3.73 8.76 13.97
N ASP A 76 3.45 8.07 15.08
CA ASP A 76 2.86 8.67 16.28
C ASP A 76 3.74 9.81 16.84
N LYS A 77 5.05 9.59 16.96
CA LYS A 77 5.99 10.59 17.49
C LYS A 77 6.21 11.78 16.56
N LEU A 78 6.23 11.56 15.25
CA LEU A 78 6.38 12.61 14.24
C LEU A 78 5.08 13.40 14.02
N GLY A 79 3.93 12.85 14.39
CA GLY A 79 2.62 13.49 14.22
C GLY A 79 2.28 13.72 12.75
N VAL A 80 2.25 14.98 12.33
CA VAL A 80 1.97 15.44 10.94
C VAL A 80 3.21 16.01 10.23
N LYS A 81 4.42 15.71 10.73
CA LYS A 81 5.66 16.10 10.05
C LYS A 81 5.91 15.28 8.79
N LYS A 82 6.29 15.94 7.70
CA LYS A 82 6.53 15.32 6.38
C LYS A 82 7.80 14.47 6.29
N HIS A 83 8.66 14.46 7.31
CA HIS A 83 9.95 13.76 7.24
C HIS A 83 9.78 12.28 6.88
N MET A 84 8.73 11.63 7.38
CA MET A 84 8.43 10.24 7.07
C MET A 84 8.08 10.04 5.59
N LEU A 85 7.24 10.91 5.02
CA LEU A 85 6.90 10.89 3.60
C LEU A 85 8.13 11.13 2.72
N TRP A 86 9.03 12.04 3.11
CA TRP A 86 10.28 12.29 2.40
C TRP A 86 11.18 11.06 2.40
N VAL A 87 11.34 10.39 3.55
CA VAL A 87 12.17 9.19 3.64
C VAL A 87 11.63 8.08 2.73
N VAL A 88 10.32 7.83 2.75
CA VAL A 88 9.68 6.83 1.88
C VAL A 88 9.81 7.21 0.41
N ALA A 89 9.58 8.48 0.07
CA ALA A 89 9.69 9.00 -1.29
C ALA A 89 11.12 8.90 -1.86
N ILE A 90 12.13 9.23 -1.05
CA ILE A 90 13.54 9.11 -1.43
C ILE A 90 13.90 7.63 -1.59
N ALA A 91 13.44 6.76 -0.69
CA ALA A 91 13.67 5.33 -0.82
C ALA A 91 13.06 4.78 -2.13
N LEU A 92 11.83 5.20 -2.47
CA LEU A 92 11.15 4.87 -3.74
C LEU A 92 11.87 5.41 -4.98
N LEU A 93 12.62 6.50 -4.88
CA LEU A 93 13.41 7.01 -6.01
C LEU A 93 14.44 5.97 -6.48
N PHE A 94 15.05 5.27 -5.54
CA PHE A 94 16.02 4.21 -5.80
C PHE A 94 15.38 2.86 -6.14
N TYR A 95 14.07 2.81 -6.38
CA TYR A 95 13.34 1.58 -6.68
C TYR A 95 13.90 0.83 -7.91
N ALA A 96 14.06 1.50 -9.06
CA ALA A 96 14.58 0.84 -10.26
C ALA A 96 16.04 0.38 -10.10
N PRO A 97 16.97 1.22 -9.62
CA PRO A 97 18.34 0.79 -9.38
C PRO A 97 18.44 -0.38 -8.39
N PHE A 98 17.60 -0.39 -7.35
CA PHE A 98 17.57 -1.48 -6.37
C PHE A 98 17.14 -2.80 -7.00
N PHE A 99 16.05 -2.82 -7.76
CA PHE A 99 15.54 -4.05 -8.37
C PHE A 99 16.49 -4.63 -9.42
N ILE A 100 17.00 -3.77 -10.31
CA ILE A 100 17.81 -4.19 -11.46
C ILE A 100 19.25 -4.53 -11.03
N TYR A 101 19.91 -3.65 -10.27
CA TYR A 101 21.35 -3.78 -10.00
C TYR A 101 21.71 -4.44 -8.67
N ILE A 102 20.77 -4.51 -7.72
CA ILE A 102 21.04 -5.10 -6.39
C ILE A 102 20.27 -6.40 -6.27
N PHE A 103 18.94 -6.35 -6.38
CA PHE A 103 18.08 -7.48 -6.05
C PHE A 103 18.22 -8.63 -7.05
N ALA A 104 18.15 -8.37 -8.36
CA ALA A 104 18.32 -9.41 -9.39
C ALA A 104 19.67 -10.16 -9.30
N PRO A 105 20.85 -9.49 -9.27
CA PRO A 105 22.13 -10.19 -9.17
C PRO A 105 22.35 -10.85 -7.80
N MET A 106 21.82 -10.28 -6.72
CA MET A 106 21.93 -10.87 -5.39
C MET A 106 21.10 -12.15 -5.26
N LEU A 107 19.92 -12.21 -5.87
CA LEU A 107 19.12 -13.43 -5.95
C LEU A 107 19.83 -14.54 -6.74
N LYS A 108 20.54 -14.20 -7.82
CA LYS A 108 21.31 -15.16 -8.63
C LYS A 108 22.56 -15.70 -7.93
N THR A 109 23.14 -14.94 -7.01
CA THR A 109 24.35 -15.35 -6.28
C THR A 109 24.03 -16.09 -4.98
N ASN A 110 23.08 -15.57 -4.20
CA ASN A 110 22.60 -16.23 -2.98
C ASN A 110 21.18 -15.77 -2.62
N ILE A 111 20.23 -16.70 -2.73
CA ILE A 111 18.81 -16.46 -2.46
C ILE A 111 18.56 -15.95 -1.04
N TRP A 112 19.28 -16.45 -0.03
CA TRP A 112 19.08 -16.02 1.36
C TRP A 112 19.48 -14.56 1.56
N MET A 113 20.62 -14.15 1.00
CA MET A 113 21.05 -12.76 1.07
C MET A 113 20.13 -11.84 0.26
N GLY A 114 19.73 -12.28 -0.95
CA GLY A 114 18.76 -11.56 -1.78
C GLY A 114 17.43 -11.38 -1.06
N ALA A 115 16.89 -12.44 -0.45
CA ALA A 115 15.64 -12.42 0.31
C ALA A 115 15.71 -11.48 1.52
N ILE A 116 16.84 -11.44 2.24
CA ILE A 116 17.02 -10.54 3.37
C ILE A 116 17.06 -9.08 2.90
N VAL A 117 17.91 -8.76 1.92
CA VAL A 117 18.07 -7.38 1.43
C VAL A 117 16.80 -6.88 0.74
N GLY A 118 16.20 -7.72 -0.10
CA GLY A 118 14.90 -7.48 -0.72
C GLY A 118 13.79 -7.31 0.31
N GLY A 119 13.72 -8.21 1.28
CA GLY A 119 12.73 -8.16 2.36
C GLY A 119 12.84 -6.89 3.21
N ILE A 120 14.06 -6.45 3.54
CA ILE A 120 14.29 -5.20 4.26
C ILE A 120 13.77 -4.01 3.45
N TYR A 121 14.19 -3.89 2.19
CA TYR A 121 13.82 -2.76 1.35
C TYR A 121 12.31 -2.73 1.07
N MET A 122 11.74 -3.86 0.66
CA MET A 122 10.32 -4.01 0.36
C MET A 122 9.44 -3.84 1.60
N GLY A 123 9.82 -4.45 2.72
CA GLY A 123 9.12 -4.30 3.99
C GLY A 123 9.14 -2.85 4.48
N PHE A 124 10.23 -2.12 4.25
CA PHE A 124 10.36 -0.71 4.60
C PHE A 124 9.51 0.18 3.68
N VAL A 125 9.66 0.05 2.36
CA VAL A 125 9.09 0.97 1.38
C VAL A 125 7.61 0.74 1.15
N PHE A 126 7.18 -0.52 1.12
CA PHE A 126 5.81 -0.89 0.80
C PHE A 126 4.98 -1.18 2.05
N SER A 127 5.32 -2.18 2.85
CA SER A 127 4.45 -2.53 3.99
C SER A 127 4.49 -1.47 5.10
N GLY A 128 5.70 -1.07 5.53
CA GLY A 128 5.90 0.00 6.50
C GLY A 128 5.52 1.36 5.94
N GLY A 129 6.00 1.67 4.72
CA GLY A 129 5.72 2.92 4.03
C GLY A 129 4.24 3.16 3.71
N ALA A 130 3.47 2.11 3.38
CA ALA A 130 2.05 2.23 3.07
C ALA A 130 1.27 2.55 4.35
N GLY A 131 1.46 1.76 5.41
CA GLY A 131 0.82 2.01 6.70
C GLY A 131 1.15 3.39 7.26
N ALA A 132 2.42 3.79 7.15
CA ALA A 132 2.90 5.11 7.53
C ALA A 132 2.24 6.24 6.71
N SER A 133 2.15 6.07 5.40
CA SER A 133 1.53 7.03 4.48
C SER A 133 0.02 7.15 4.74
N GLU A 134 -0.65 6.02 4.94
CA GLU A 134 -2.09 5.97 5.22
C GLU A 134 -2.43 6.67 6.52
N ALA A 135 -1.73 6.35 7.61
CA ALA A 135 -1.90 7.01 8.89
C ALA A 135 -1.63 8.52 8.82
N TYR A 136 -0.64 8.93 8.02
CA TYR A 136 -0.35 10.35 7.80
C TYR A 136 -1.51 11.06 7.09
N VAL A 137 -1.97 10.53 5.95
CA VAL A 137 -3.04 11.17 5.19
C VAL A 137 -4.35 11.16 5.98
N GLU A 138 -4.63 10.11 6.75
CA GLU A 138 -5.79 10.08 7.64
C GLU A 138 -5.76 11.23 8.65
N ARG A 139 -4.62 11.49 9.30
CA ARG A 139 -4.47 12.61 10.23
C ARG A 139 -4.67 13.96 9.55
N VAL A 140 -4.09 14.15 8.37
CA VAL A 140 -4.26 15.39 7.61
C VAL A 140 -5.69 15.56 7.12
N SER A 141 -6.38 14.47 6.80
CA SER A 141 -7.80 14.48 6.40
C SER A 141 -8.69 15.03 7.51
N ARG A 142 -8.43 14.65 8.76
CA ARG A 142 -9.14 15.16 9.95
C ARG A 142 -8.85 16.64 10.21
N GLN A 143 -7.62 17.09 9.97
CA GLN A 143 -7.25 18.51 10.14
C GLN A 143 -7.77 19.41 9.02
N SER A 144 -7.84 18.88 7.79
CA SER A 144 -8.24 19.63 6.59
C SER A 144 -9.71 19.43 6.20
N ASN A 145 -10.50 18.73 7.04
CA ASN A 145 -11.92 18.41 6.83
C ASN A 145 -12.23 17.78 5.46
N PHE A 146 -11.42 16.82 5.00
CA PHE A 146 -11.73 16.02 3.81
C PHE A 146 -11.95 14.54 4.16
N GLU A 147 -12.80 13.85 3.41
CA GLU A 147 -13.05 12.42 3.59
C GLU A 147 -11.84 11.58 3.13
N TYR A 148 -11.19 10.88 4.08
CA TYR A 148 -10.09 9.94 3.80
C TYR A 148 -10.45 8.91 2.73
N GLY A 149 -11.66 8.34 2.79
CA GLY A 149 -12.13 7.33 1.85
C GLY A 149 -12.08 7.80 0.39
N ARG A 150 -12.41 9.07 0.13
CA ARG A 150 -12.34 9.62 -1.23
C ARG A 150 -10.91 9.83 -1.71
N ALA A 151 -9.99 10.22 -0.83
CA ALA A 151 -8.58 10.33 -1.17
C ALA A 151 -7.97 8.94 -1.46
N ARG A 152 -8.38 7.92 -0.70
CA ARG A 152 -7.96 6.52 -0.91
C ARG A 152 -8.45 5.96 -2.25
N MET A 153 -9.66 6.33 -2.70
CA MET A 153 -10.18 5.91 -4.02
C MET A 153 -9.27 6.33 -5.18
N PHE A 154 -8.62 7.50 -5.11
CA PHE A 154 -7.62 7.89 -6.11
C PHE A 154 -6.41 6.94 -6.12
N GLY A 155 -6.04 6.37 -4.97
CA GLY A 155 -5.04 5.31 -4.89
C GLY A 155 -5.42 4.06 -5.69
N MET A 156 -6.66 3.59 -5.56
CA MET A 156 -7.16 2.44 -6.32
C MET A 156 -7.19 2.70 -7.83
N MET A 157 -7.54 3.92 -8.25
CA MET A 157 -7.44 4.31 -9.66
C MET A 157 -5.98 4.28 -10.15
N GLY A 158 -5.03 4.75 -9.34
CA GLY A 158 -3.60 4.69 -9.64
C GLY A 158 -3.10 3.26 -9.78
N TRP A 159 -3.50 2.38 -8.85
CA TRP A 159 -3.19 0.95 -8.91
C TRP A 159 -3.74 0.32 -10.19
N GLY A 160 -5.03 0.52 -10.47
CA GLY A 160 -5.68 -0.07 -11.64
C GLY A 160 -5.04 0.38 -12.94
N ILE A 161 -4.82 1.68 -13.14
CA ILE A 161 -4.17 2.20 -14.36
C ILE A 161 -2.75 1.63 -14.49
N CYS A 162 -2.00 1.61 -13.39
CA CYS A 162 -0.65 1.07 -13.41
C CYS A 162 -0.62 -0.42 -13.70
N ALA A 163 -1.55 -1.23 -13.19
CA ALA A 163 -1.56 -2.67 -13.41
C ALA A 163 -1.70 -3.02 -14.91
N SER A 164 -2.55 -2.30 -15.66
CA SER A 164 -2.65 -2.46 -17.11
C SER A 164 -1.36 -2.05 -17.83
N ILE A 165 -0.81 -0.87 -17.50
CA ILE A 165 0.42 -0.37 -18.12
C ILE A 165 1.59 -1.31 -17.81
N ALA A 166 1.71 -1.72 -16.54
CA ALA A 166 2.73 -2.62 -16.07
C ALA A 166 2.59 -3.97 -16.78
N GLY A 167 1.40 -4.56 -16.92
CA GLY A 167 1.21 -5.82 -17.67
C GLY A 167 1.72 -5.75 -19.11
N ILE A 168 1.37 -4.68 -19.84
CA ILE A 168 1.84 -4.48 -21.23
C ILE A 168 3.36 -4.28 -21.27
N LEU A 169 3.92 -3.48 -20.35
CA LEU A 169 5.37 -3.24 -20.32
C LEU A 169 6.12 -4.50 -19.91
N TYR A 170 5.59 -5.28 -18.98
CA TYR A 170 6.19 -6.52 -18.50
C TYR A 170 6.32 -7.58 -19.60
N SER A 171 5.33 -7.64 -20.49
CA SER A 171 5.34 -8.51 -21.67
C SER A 171 6.48 -8.14 -22.64
N LYS A 172 6.87 -6.87 -22.73
CA LYS A 172 7.90 -6.40 -23.67
C LYS A 172 9.29 -6.32 -23.04
N ASP A 173 9.38 -5.55 -21.96
CA ASP A 173 10.60 -5.31 -21.20
C ASP A 173 10.27 -5.10 -19.70
N PRO A 174 10.57 -6.10 -18.85
CA PRO A 174 10.35 -6.02 -17.41
C PRO A 174 11.11 -4.88 -16.72
N ASP A 175 12.29 -4.50 -17.23
CA ASP A 175 13.12 -3.46 -16.60
C ASP A 175 12.46 -2.07 -16.71
N SER A 176 11.76 -1.82 -17.82
CA SER A 176 10.98 -0.60 -18.06
C SER A 176 9.89 -0.37 -17.00
N VAL A 177 9.31 -1.44 -16.42
CA VAL A 177 8.30 -1.32 -15.35
C VAL A 177 8.91 -0.77 -14.06
N PHE A 178 10.14 -1.17 -13.73
CA PHE A 178 10.82 -0.63 -12.55
C PHE A 178 11.19 0.85 -12.75
N TRP A 179 11.64 1.22 -13.94
CA TRP A 179 11.88 2.63 -14.30
C TRP A 179 10.63 3.48 -14.23
N LEU A 180 9.49 2.93 -14.65
CA LEU A 180 8.19 3.59 -14.51
C LEU A 180 7.86 3.86 -13.02
N GLY A 181 8.13 2.91 -12.13
CA GLY A 181 7.99 3.09 -10.69
C GLY A 181 8.90 4.20 -10.13
N SER A 182 10.16 4.24 -10.54
CA SER A 182 11.11 5.30 -10.14
C SER A 182 10.71 6.68 -10.68
N ALA A 183 10.21 6.76 -11.91
CA ALA A 183 9.65 7.99 -12.48
C ALA A 183 8.41 8.47 -11.68
N GLY A 184 7.55 7.54 -11.26
CA GLY A 184 6.46 7.81 -10.34
C GLY A 184 6.96 8.37 -9.00
N ALA A 185 8.07 7.85 -8.47
CA ALA A 185 8.66 8.35 -7.22
C ALA A 185 9.13 9.81 -7.32
N VAL A 186 9.61 10.25 -8.49
CA VAL A 186 9.94 11.67 -8.73
C VAL A 186 8.68 12.55 -8.61
N VAL A 187 7.58 12.12 -9.22
CA VAL A 187 6.27 12.82 -9.10
C VAL A 187 5.84 12.85 -7.64
N LEU A 188 6.00 11.75 -6.92
CA LEU A 188 5.68 11.65 -5.50
C LEU A 188 6.53 12.61 -4.65
N LEU A 189 7.83 12.76 -4.93
CA LEU A 189 8.71 13.74 -4.26
C LEU A 189 8.24 15.18 -4.50
N VAL A 190 7.87 15.51 -5.73
CA VAL A 190 7.32 16.85 -6.07
C VAL A 190 6.01 17.09 -5.31
N LEU A 191 5.13 16.09 -5.24
CA LEU A 191 3.88 16.20 -4.48
C LEU A 191 4.12 16.38 -2.98
N VAL A 192 5.09 15.66 -2.39
CA VAL A 192 5.48 15.85 -0.98
C VAL A 192 6.07 17.24 -0.74
N ALA A 193 6.82 17.79 -1.70
CA ALA A 193 7.33 19.15 -1.64
C ALA A 193 6.20 20.21 -1.72
N LEU A 194 5.21 19.98 -2.58
CA LEU A 194 4.05 20.84 -2.77
C LEU A 194 3.02 20.76 -1.66
N ALA A 195 2.95 19.63 -0.94
CA ALA A 195 2.07 19.46 0.19
C ALA A 195 2.40 20.55 1.22
N LYS A 196 1.46 21.40 1.62
CA LYS A 196 1.65 22.32 2.73
C LYS A 196 0.57 22.00 3.75
N PRO A 197 0.82 21.06 4.70
CA PRO A 197 -0.07 20.91 5.82
C PRO A 197 -0.04 22.26 6.54
N GLU A 198 -1.17 22.96 6.55
CA GLU A 198 -1.30 24.23 7.26
C GLU A 198 -0.84 23.98 8.70
N GLN A 199 0.23 24.65 9.10
CA GLN A 199 0.64 24.72 10.49
C GLN A 199 -0.38 25.56 11.25
N ASN A 200 -1.57 25.01 11.48
CA ASN A 200 -2.42 25.49 12.55
C ASN A 200 -1.78 24.99 13.85
N SER A 201 -1.01 25.87 14.47
CA SER A 201 -0.38 25.71 15.80
C SER A 201 -1.38 25.20 16.84
N THR A 202 -2.66 25.54 16.66
CA THR A 202 -3.80 25.10 17.49
C THR A 202 -4.20 23.64 17.23
N ALA A 203 -4.08 23.15 15.98
CA ALA A 203 -4.38 21.77 15.60
C ALA A 203 -3.28 20.79 16.01
N SER A 204 -2.02 21.21 16.10
CA SER A 204 -0.96 20.39 16.70
C SER A 204 -1.13 20.20 18.21
N VAL A 205 -1.63 21.24 18.90
CA VAL A 205 -1.94 21.17 20.34
C VAL A 205 -3.20 20.33 20.57
N MET A 206 -4.23 20.46 19.73
CA MET A 206 -5.42 19.59 19.79
C MET A 206 -5.14 18.14 19.36
N ALA A 207 -4.24 17.90 18.40
CA ALA A 207 -3.81 16.55 18.04
C ALA A 207 -2.99 15.90 19.17
N GLN A 208 -2.18 16.67 19.90
CA GLN A 208 -1.51 16.18 21.12
C GLN A 208 -2.48 15.94 22.28
N LEU A 209 -3.53 16.78 22.43
CA LEU A 209 -4.56 16.61 23.45
C LEU A 209 -5.55 15.47 23.12
N GLY A 210 -5.85 15.24 21.84
CA GLY A 210 -6.76 14.19 21.35
C GLY A 210 -6.08 12.84 21.07
N ALA A 211 -4.76 12.82 20.85
CA ALA A 211 -3.97 11.58 20.79
C ALA A 211 -3.74 10.94 22.18
N ASN A 212 -4.25 11.57 23.24
CA ASN A 212 -4.16 11.09 24.60
C ASN A 212 -5.41 10.29 25.03
N THR A 213 -5.95 9.46 24.13
CA THR A 213 -6.98 8.48 24.50
C THR A 213 -6.35 7.10 24.60
N ASN A 214 -5.89 6.81 25.82
CA ASN A 214 -5.33 5.55 26.31
C ASN A 214 -4.14 5.01 25.50
N PRO A 215 -2.88 5.25 25.93
CA PRO A 215 -1.78 4.44 25.43
C PRO A 215 -2.15 2.98 25.67
N VAL A 216 -2.17 2.18 24.61
CA VAL A 216 -2.41 0.73 24.69
C VAL A 216 -1.39 0.19 25.67
N SER A 217 -1.81 -0.02 26.92
CA SER A 217 -0.91 -0.45 27.96
C SER A 217 -0.53 -1.88 27.64
N LEU A 218 0.76 -2.24 27.77
CA LEU A 218 1.17 -3.65 27.67
C LEU A 218 0.30 -4.54 28.57
N LYS A 219 -0.16 -4.04 29.72
CA LYS A 219 -1.11 -4.74 30.60
C LYS A 219 -2.49 -4.96 29.96
N GLN A 220 -2.99 -4.06 29.14
CA GLN A 220 -4.23 -4.23 28.38
C GLN A 220 -4.04 -5.21 27.22
N ALA A 221 -2.90 -5.18 26.52
CA ALA A 221 -2.54 -6.18 25.50
C ALA A 221 -2.49 -7.61 26.10
N PHE A 222 -1.88 -7.77 27.28
CA PHE A 222 -1.88 -9.07 27.98
C PHE A 222 -3.27 -9.52 28.47
N LYS A 223 -4.22 -8.60 28.68
CA LYS A 223 -5.62 -8.96 28.98
C LYS A 223 -6.36 -9.49 27.76
N LEU A 224 -6.01 -9.05 26.54
CA LEU A 224 -6.60 -9.56 25.30
C LEU A 224 -6.31 -11.05 25.08
N PHE A 225 -5.10 -11.52 25.41
CA PHE A 225 -4.75 -12.95 25.34
C PHE A 225 -5.59 -13.85 26.25
N LYS A 226 -6.26 -13.28 27.28
CA LYS A 226 -7.17 -14.05 28.15
C LYS A 226 -8.57 -14.22 27.57
N LEU A 227 -8.91 -13.50 26.50
CA LEU A 227 -10.24 -13.55 25.90
C LEU A 227 -10.30 -14.67 24.84
N PRO A 228 -11.24 -15.62 24.94
CA PRO A 228 -11.36 -16.70 23.94
C PRO A 228 -11.77 -16.16 22.56
N ARG A 229 -12.53 -15.05 22.51
CA ARG A 229 -12.89 -14.37 21.26
C ARG A 229 -11.69 -13.81 20.53
N PHE A 230 -10.65 -13.39 21.25
CA PHE A 230 -9.40 -12.91 20.65
C PHE A 230 -8.70 -14.06 19.91
N TRP A 231 -8.65 -15.26 20.50
CA TRP A 231 -8.09 -16.44 19.84
C TRP A 231 -8.92 -16.89 18.63
N ALA A 232 -10.25 -16.82 18.71
CA ALA A 232 -11.12 -17.10 17.56
C ALA A 232 -10.88 -16.10 16.41
N LEU A 233 -10.75 -14.81 16.71
CA LEU A 233 -10.40 -13.78 15.73
C LEU A 233 -9.00 -14.03 15.15
N LEU A 234 -8.03 -14.37 15.99
CA LEU A 234 -6.66 -14.66 15.54
C LEU A 234 -6.61 -15.89 14.64
N ALA A 235 -7.35 -16.95 14.98
CA ALA A 235 -7.50 -18.14 14.15
C ALA A 235 -8.19 -17.82 12.81
N TYR A 236 -9.19 -16.92 12.81
CA TYR A 236 -9.81 -16.45 11.57
C TYR A 236 -8.84 -15.65 10.70
N VAL A 237 -8.09 -14.70 11.28
CA VAL A 237 -7.11 -13.89 10.54
C VAL A 237 -6.00 -14.77 9.96
N VAL A 238 -5.43 -15.67 10.79
CA VAL A 238 -4.37 -16.59 10.33
C VAL A 238 -4.92 -17.61 9.34
N GLY A 239 -6.10 -18.17 9.58
CA GLY A 239 -6.67 -19.22 8.74
C GLY A 239 -7.26 -18.73 7.43
N VAL A 240 -7.81 -17.52 7.39
CA VAL A 240 -8.49 -16.97 6.20
C VAL A 240 -7.65 -15.90 5.53
N ALA A 241 -7.30 -14.81 6.25
CA ALA A 241 -6.60 -13.70 5.64
C ALA A 241 -5.18 -14.08 5.20
N CYS A 242 -4.39 -14.72 6.07
CA CYS A 242 -3.04 -15.13 5.68
C CYS A 242 -3.05 -16.21 4.58
N THR A 243 -3.98 -17.16 4.63
CA THR A 243 -4.11 -18.17 3.56
C THR A 243 -4.49 -17.53 2.23
N TYR A 244 -5.40 -16.56 2.24
CA TYR A 244 -5.77 -15.80 1.04
C TYR A 244 -4.59 -15.00 0.51
N ASP A 245 -3.84 -14.30 1.37
CA ASP A 245 -2.67 -13.51 0.95
C ASP A 245 -1.58 -14.39 0.31
N ILE A 246 -1.33 -15.58 0.86
CA ILE A 246 -0.38 -16.54 0.27
C ILE A 246 -0.87 -17.05 -1.09
N PHE A 247 -2.17 -17.32 -1.20
CA PHE A 247 -2.79 -17.69 -2.48
C PHE A 247 -2.62 -16.58 -3.52
N ASP A 248 -2.96 -15.34 -3.16
CA ASP A 248 -2.93 -14.18 -4.06
C ASP A 248 -1.51 -13.87 -4.55
N GLN A 249 -0.49 -14.00 -3.68
CA GLN A 249 0.93 -13.82 -4.03
C GLN A 249 1.41 -14.75 -5.15
N GLN A 250 0.84 -15.96 -5.24
CA GLN A 250 1.21 -16.94 -6.27
C GLN A 250 0.18 -17.05 -7.39
N PHE A 251 -0.97 -16.40 -7.25
CA PHE A 251 -2.07 -16.49 -8.20
C PHE A 251 -1.66 -16.00 -9.59
N GLY A 252 -0.88 -14.93 -9.71
CA GLY A 252 -0.39 -14.44 -11.00
C GLY A 252 0.42 -15.48 -11.78
N ASN A 253 1.25 -16.26 -11.08
CA ASN A 253 2.02 -17.34 -11.71
C ASN A 253 1.11 -18.49 -12.17
N PHE A 254 0.11 -18.85 -11.37
CA PHE A 254 -0.88 -19.86 -11.73
C PHE A 254 -1.76 -19.40 -12.90
N PHE A 255 -2.19 -18.14 -12.91
CA PHE A 255 -3.00 -17.54 -13.96
C PHE A 255 -2.29 -17.60 -15.33
N ASN A 256 -0.98 -17.34 -15.37
CA ASN A 256 -0.20 -17.42 -16.60
C ASN A 256 -0.14 -18.84 -17.21
N THR A 257 -0.38 -19.90 -16.43
CA THR A 257 -0.38 -21.28 -16.97
C THR A 257 -1.59 -21.62 -17.83
N PHE A 258 -2.63 -20.79 -17.81
CA PHE A 258 -3.84 -20.97 -18.63
C PHE A 258 -3.72 -20.42 -20.05
N PHE A 259 -2.62 -19.73 -20.37
CA PHE A 259 -2.41 -19.09 -21.67
C PHE A 259 -1.28 -19.79 -22.43
N ASP A 260 -1.42 -19.87 -23.75
CA ASP A 260 -0.42 -20.48 -24.62
C ASP A 260 0.86 -19.63 -24.70
N SER A 261 0.72 -18.31 -24.57
CA SER A 261 1.82 -17.34 -24.50
C SER A 261 1.90 -16.68 -23.13
N LYS A 262 3.10 -16.65 -22.55
CA LYS A 262 3.38 -15.96 -21.28
C LYS A 262 3.12 -14.46 -21.36
N GLU A 263 3.42 -13.86 -22.50
CA GLU A 263 3.19 -12.44 -22.75
C GLU A 263 1.70 -12.09 -22.67
N GLU A 264 0.85 -12.91 -23.30
CA GLU A 264 -0.61 -12.75 -23.27
C GLU A 264 -1.16 -12.97 -21.86
N GLY A 265 -0.66 -13.97 -21.14
CA GLY A 265 -1.06 -14.23 -19.74
C GLY A 265 -0.76 -13.04 -18.81
N ILE A 266 0.42 -12.43 -18.94
CA ILE A 266 0.84 -11.30 -18.11
C ILE A 266 0.03 -10.03 -18.45
N GLU A 267 -0.24 -9.80 -19.73
CA GLU A 267 -1.09 -8.68 -20.16
C GLU A 267 -2.52 -8.83 -19.63
N MET A 268 -3.10 -10.03 -19.79
CA MET A 268 -4.43 -10.35 -19.30
C MET A 268 -4.52 -10.29 -17.77
N PHE A 269 -3.48 -10.72 -17.06
CA PHE A 269 -3.40 -10.57 -15.61
C PHE A 269 -3.48 -9.09 -15.20
N GLY A 270 -2.71 -8.23 -15.88
CA GLY A 270 -2.78 -6.78 -15.70
C GLY A 270 -4.20 -6.23 -15.89
N TYR A 271 -4.89 -6.61 -16.96
CA TYR A 271 -6.28 -6.17 -17.21
C TYR A 271 -7.27 -6.67 -16.15
N VAL A 272 -7.14 -7.92 -15.69
CA VAL A 272 -8.00 -8.47 -14.64
C VAL A 272 -7.78 -7.73 -13.32
N THR A 273 -6.53 -7.48 -12.93
CA THR A 273 -6.20 -6.68 -11.73
C THR A 273 -6.78 -5.28 -11.84
N THR A 274 -6.66 -4.63 -13.00
CA THR A 274 -7.24 -3.30 -13.25
C THR A 274 -8.75 -3.30 -13.06
N MET A 275 -9.46 -4.23 -13.70
CA MET A 275 -10.91 -4.32 -13.59
C MET A 275 -11.36 -4.62 -12.15
N GLY A 276 -10.61 -5.48 -11.45
CA GLY A 276 -10.82 -5.78 -10.03
C GLY A 276 -10.73 -4.52 -9.15
N GLU A 277 -9.70 -3.70 -9.33
CA GLU A 277 -9.55 -2.46 -8.56
C GLU A 277 -10.60 -1.39 -8.90
N PHE A 278 -11.01 -1.29 -10.17
CA PHE A 278 -12.13 -0.40 -10.53
C PHE A 278 -13.44 -0.86 -9.89
N LEU A 279 -13.70 -2.17 -9.86
CA LEU A 279 -14.85 -2.73 -9.15
C LEU A 279 -14.76 -2.46 -7.65
N ASN A 280 -13.57 -2.63 -7.05
CA ASN A 280 -13.31 -2.32 -5.64
C ASN A 280 -13.57 -0.84 -5.33
N ALA A 281 -13.07 0.08 -6.16
CA ALA A 281 -13.33 1.51 -6.04
C ALA A 281 -14.83 1.84 -6.16
N ALA A 282 -15.56 1.18 -7.07
CA ALA A 282 -17.00 1.32 -7.20
C ALA A 282 -17.73 0.81 -5.94
N ILE A 283 -17.35 -0.37 -5.43
CA ILE A 283 -17.91 -0.92 -4.20
C ILE A 283 -17.67 0.03 -3.03
N MET A 284 -16.44 0.51 -2.82
CA MET A 284 -16.12 1.49 -1.77
C MET A 284 -16.94 2.78 -1.88
N PHE A 285 -17.33 3.19 -3.09
CA PHE A 285 -18.17 4.36 -3.30
C PHE A 285 -19.62 4.12 -2.84
N PHE A 286 -20.14 2.92 -3.04
CA PHE A 286 -21.51 2.56 -2.66
C PHE A 286 -21.64 2.00 -1.24
N VAL A 287 -20.58 1.44 -0.65
CA VAL A 287 -20.58 0.84 0.69
C VAL A 287 -21.10 1.80 1.78
N PRO A 288 -20.68 3.09 1.85
CA PRO A 288 -21.24 4.00 2.84
C PRO A 288 -22.73 4.25 2.67
N LEU A 289 -23.25 4.25 1.43
CA LEU A 289 -24.68 4.40 1.14
C LEU A 289 -25.47 3.16 1.57
N VAL A 290 -24.88 1.98 1.38
CA VAL A 290 -25.46 0.69 1.76
C VAL A 290 -25.46 0.54 3.29
N ILE A 291 -24.34 0.84 3.96
CA ILE A 291 -24.23 0.80 5.43
C ILE A 291 -25.18 1.81 6.09
N ASN A 292 -25.27 3.04 5.54
CA ASN A 292 -26.21 4.05 6.05
C ASN A 292 -27.69 3.68 5.81
N ARG A 293 -27.99 2.89 4.76
CA ARG A 293 -29.35 2.37 4.52
C ARG A 293 -29.72 1.17 5.38
N MET A 294 -28.76 0.27 5.63
CA MET A 294 -28.98 -0.93 6.43
C MET A 294 -28.94 -0.65 7.94
N GLY A 295 -28.50 0.55 8.33
CA GLY A 295 -28.33 0.94 9.72
C GLY A 295 -27.08 0.30 10.33
N ALA A 296 -26.38 1.04 11.18
CA ALA A 296 -25.18 0.62 11.90
C ALA A 296 -25.46 -0.47 12.96
N LYS A 297 -26.21 -1.51 12.61
CA LYS A 297 -26.44 -2.73 13.37
C LYS A 297 -26.54 -3.90 12.40
N MET A 298 -25.39 -4.43 12.00
CA MET A 298 -25.09 -5.78 12.46
C MET A 298 -23.60 -5.91 12.79
N PRO A 299 -23.28 -6.35 14.02
CA PRO A 299 -21.97 -6.83 14.42
C PRO A 299 -21.78 -8.25 13.89
N TYR A 300 -20.55 -8.65 13.61
CA TYR A 300 -19.83 -9.82 14.15
C TYR A 300 -18.56 -10.04 13.35
#